data_AF-A0A660ZM96-F1
#
_entry.id   AF-A0A660ZM96-F1
#
_cell.length_a   1.000
_cell.length_b   1.000
_cell.length_c   1.000
_cell.angle_alpha   90.00
_cell.angle_beta   90.00
_cell.angle_gamma   90.00
#
_symmetry.space_group_name_H-M   'P 1'
#
loop_
_entity.id
_entity.type
_entity.pdbx_description
1 polymer ?
#
loop_
_entity_poly.entity_id
_entity_poly.type
_entity_poly.pdbx_seq_one_letter_code
_entity_poly.pdbx_strand_id
1 'polypeptide(L)' 'MKRILFVEESPSIGGSNYSLLQLVKGLDKKRFEPVVLFAHRIESKEAFEKAGVRTIFLSAITGLQPQVQHTAT' A
#
# COMPACT_ATOMS: atom_id res chain seq x y z
N MET A 1 5.26 -16.22 -11.40
CA MET A 1 4.58 -15.25 -10.50
C MET A 1 5.47 -14.03 -10.32
N LYS A 2 5.00 -12.81 -10.63
CA LYS A 2 5.74 -11.56 -10.39
C LYS A 2 5.15 -10.85 -9.18
N ARG A 3 5.99 -10.36 -8.27
CA ARG A 3 5.55 -9.61 -7.09
C ARG A 3 5.53 -8.12 -7.39
N ILE A 4 4.47 -7.44 -6.98
CA ILE A 4 4.30 -5.98 -7.15
C ILE A 4 4.06 -5.38 -5.77
N LEU A 5 4.85 -4.37 -5.41
CA LEU A 5 4.63 -3.55 -4.22
C LEU A 5 3.95 -2.25 -4.64
N PHE A 6 2.75 -2.02 -4.15
CA PHE A 6 2.09 -0.72 -4.22
C PHE A 6 2.35 0.03 -2.92
N VAL A 7 2.69 1.31 -3.02
CA VAL A 7 2.88 2.19 -1.86
C VAL A 7 1.74 3.19 -1.84
N GLU A 8 0.91 3.13 -0.81
CA GLU A 8 -0.14 4.10 -0.51
C GLU A 8 0.40 5.08 0.55
N GLU A 9 0.71 6.28 0.10
CA GLU A 9 1.21 7.37 0.95
C GLU A 9 0.08 8.28 1.44
N SER A 10 -1.13 8.21 0.89
CA SER A 10 -2.20 9.11 1.30
C SER A 10 -2.60 8.85 2.76
N PRO A 11 -2.66 9.89 3.61
CA PRO A 11 -3.16 9.77 4.97
C PRO A 11 -4.70 9.69 5.03
N SER A 12 -5.38 9.95 3.91
CA SER A 12 -6.84 9.98 3.83
C SER A 12 -7.38 9.09 2.71
N ILE A 13 -8.65 8.69 2.87
CA ILE A 13 -9.38 7.93 1.85
C ILE A 13 -9.79 8.90 0.73
N GLY A 14 -9.44 8.55 -0.51
CA GLY A 14 -9.73 9.36 -1.68
C GLY A 14 -9.64 8.54 -2.97
N GLY A 15 -9.71 9.23 -4.11
CA GLY A 15 -9.74 8.61 -5.43
C GLY A 15 -8.58 7.63 -5.67
N SER A 16 -7.36 8.00 -5.29
CA SER A 16 -6.17 7.14 -5.42
C SER A 16 -6.35 5.80 -4.70
N ASN A 17 -6.87 5.83 -3.48
CA ASN A 17 -7.08 4.64 -2.67
C ASN A 17 -8.15 3.71 -3.28
N TYR A 18 -9.27 4.29 -3.74
CA TYR A 18 -10.31 3.52 -4.44
C TYR A 18 -9.81 2.93 -5.75
N SER A 19 -9.08 3.70 -6.55
CA SER A 19 -8.48 3.22 -7.80
C SER A 19 -7.51 2.07 -7.54
N LEU A 20 -6.65 2.18 -6.51
CA LEU A 20 -5.75 1.11 -6.13
C LEU A 20 -6.52 -0.14 -5.68
N LEU A 21 -7.59 0.01 -4.91
CA LEU A 21 -8.43 -1.12 -4.49
C LEU A 21 -9.08 -1.84 -5.69
N GLN A 22 -9.56 -1.10 -6.69
CA GLN A 22 -10.13 -1.71 -7.90
C GLN A 22 -9.05 -2.38 -8.76
N LEU A 23 -7.88 -1.77 -8.86
CA LEU A 23 -6.73 -2.35 -9.57
C LEU A 23 -6.34 -3.71 -8.99
N VAL A 24 -6.18 -3.81 -7.67
CA VAL A 24 -5.77 -5.08 -7.03
C VAL A 24 -6.86 -6.15 -7.09
N LYS A 25 -8.14 -5.76 -7.15
CA LYS A 25 -9.27 -6.68 -7.36
C LYS A 25 -9.27 -7.27 -8.77
N GLY A 26 -8.98 -6.46 -9.78
CA GLY A 26 -8.94 -6.87 -11.19
C GLY A 26 -7.62 -7.50 -11.64
N LEU A 27 -6.60 -7.52 -10.78
CA LEU A 27 -5.28 -8.05 -11.12
C LEU A 27 -5.33 -9.56 -11.39
N ASP A 28 -4.64 -10.02 -12.44
CA ASP A 28 -4.48 -11.45 -12.71
C ASP A 28 -3.57 -12.10 -11.64
N LYS A 29 -4.22 -12.71 -10.63
CA LYS A 29 -3.55 -13.35 -9.48
C LYS A 29 -2.78 -14.62 -9.84
N LYS A 30 -2.93 -15.16 -11.06
CA LYS A 30 -2.09 -16.29 -11.54
C LYS A 30 -0.72 -15.80 -12.04
N ARG A 31 -0.65 -14.52 -12.44
CA ARG A 31 0.56 -13.88 -12.97
C ARG A 31 1.24 -12.98 -11.95
N PHE A 32 0.45 -12.29 -11.13
CA PHE A 32 0.92 -11.26 -10.22
C PHE A 32 0.47 -11.49 -8.78
N GLU A 33 1.38 -11.24 -7.85
CA GLU A 33 1.14 -11.27 -6.41
C GLU A 33 1.26 -9.83 -5.87
N PRO A 34 0.14 -9.14 -5.62
CA PRO A 34 0.15 -7.77 -5.12
C PRO A 34 0.40 -7.74 -3.61
N VAL A 35 1.22 -6.78 -3.18
CA VAL A 35 1.37 -6.38 -1.78
C VAL A 35 1.15 -4.87 -1.70
N VAL A 36 0.37 -4.41 -0.72
CA VAL A 36 0.14 -2.98 -0.48
C VAL A 36 0.82 -2.56 0.81
N LEU A 37 1.70 -1.56 0.72
CA LEU A 37 2.33 -0.89 1.84
C LEU A 37 1.59 0.42 2.11
N PHE A 38 1.05 0.56 3.32
CA PHE A 38 0.42 1.78 3.80
C PHE A 38 1.40 2.59 4.65
N ALA A 39 1.65 3.85 4.27
CA ALA A 39 2.44 4.78 5.08
C ALA A 39 1.71 5.21 6.35
N HIS A 40 0.38 5.30 6.29
CA HIS A 40 -0.48 5.72 7.40
C HIS A 40 -1.49 4.62 7.78
N ARG A 41 -1.92 4.62 9.04
CA ARG A 41 -3.03 3.76 9.47
C ARG A 41 -4.34 4.32 8.95
N ILE A 42 -4.97 3.62 8.03
CA ILE A 42 -6.24 4.00 7.42
C ILE A 42 -7.23 2.83 7.41
N GLU A 43 -8.52 3.13 7.51
CA GLU A 43 -9.60 2.14 7.59
C GLU A 43 -9.72 1.28 6.32
N SER A 44 -9.31 1.82 5.17
CA SER A 44 -9.44 1.11 3.90
C SER A 44 -8.59 -0.16 3.80
N LYS A 45 -7.57 -0.34 4.66
CA LYS A 45 -6.74 -1.57 4.72
C LYS A 45 -7.59 -2.84 4.73
N GLU A 46 -8.67 -2.86 5.51
CA GLU A 46 -9.51 -4.06 5.63
C GLU A 46 -10.13 -4.47 4.27
N ALA A 47 -10.47 -3.48 3.43
CA ALA A 47 -11.00 -3.75 2.09
C ALA A 47 -9.96 -4.41 1.17
N PHE A 48 -8.67 -4.09 1.33
CA PHE A 48 -7.57 -4.73 0.60
C PHE A 48 -7.36 -6.17 1.08
N GLU A 49 -7.41 -6.41 2.39
CA GLU A 49 -7.29 -7.76 2.95
C GLU A 49 -8.45 -8.66 2.52
N LYS A 50 -9.69 -8.13 2.52
CA LYS A 50 -10.88 -8.82 1.98
C LYS A 50 -10.76 -9.12 0.49
N ALA A 51 -10.00 -8.33 -0.27
CA ALA A 51 -9.69 -8.61 -1.66
C ALA A 51 -8.62 -9.72 -1.84
N GLY A 52 -8.12 -10.30 -0.75
CA GLY A 52 -7.08 -11.34 -0.74
C GLY A 52 -5.69 -10.78 -1.01
N VAL A 53 -5.45 -9.50 -0.70
CA VAL A 53 -4.17 -8.82 -0.91
C VAL A 53 -3.44 -8.72 0.43
N ARG A 54 -2.15 -9.05 0.43
CA ARG A 54 -1.31 -8.84 1.62
C ARG A 54 -1.11 -7.34 1.83
N THR A 55 -1.34 -6.88 3.06
CA THR A 55 -1.10 -5.48 3.44
C THR A 55 0.00 -5.39 4.48
N ILE A 56 0.78 -4.31 4.44
CA ILE A 56 1.88 -4.01 5.36
C ILE A 56 1.75 -2.54 5.77
N PHE A 57 2.03 -2.21 7.03
CA PHE A 57 2.22 -0.83 7.44
C PHE A 57 3.70 -0.48 7.44
N LEU A 58 4.07 0.74 7.04
CA LEU A 58 5.45 1.21 7.04
C LEU A 58 6.11 1.06 8.40
N SER A 59 5.38 1.34 9.49
CA SER A 59 5.87 1.16 10.87
C SER A 59 6.15 -0.30 11.25
N ALA A 60 5.65 -1.27 10.48
CA ALA A 60 5.95 -2.69 10.66
C ALA A 60 7.25 -3.11 9.94
N ILE A 61 7.85 -2.23 9.14
CA ILE A 61 9.14 -2.47 8.49
C ILE A 61 10.25 -1.99 9.42
N THR A 62 10.92 -2.93 10.08
CA THR A 62 12.11 -2.65 10.87
C THR A 62 13.28 -2.32 9.92
N GLY A 63 13.96 -1.18 10.16
CA GLY A 63 15.15 -0.76 9.39
C GLY A 63 14.95 0.42 8.44
N LEU A 64 13.73 0.93 8.26
CA LEU A 64 13.48 2.19 7.56
C LEU A 64 13.51 3.34 8.57
N GLN A 65 14.66 3.99 8.72
CA GLN A 65 14.72 5.28 9.41
C GLN A 65 14.13 6.35 8.49
N PRO A 66 13.25 7.24 8.99
CA PRO A 66 12.81 8.39 8.20
C PRO A 66 14.05 9.21 7.85
N GLN A 67 14.35 9.31 6.56
CA GLN A 67 15.31 10.28 6.06
C GLN A 67 14.71 11.65 6.34
N VAL A 68 15.26 12.35 7.34
CA VAL A 68 14.91 13.74 7.63
C VAL A 68 15.16 14.51 6.33
N GLN A 69 14.10 14.99 5.70
CA GLN A 69 14.25 15.98 4.64
C GLN A 69 14.83 17.23 5.30
N HIS A 70 16.12 17.48 5.06
CA HIS A 70 16.67 18.80 5.26
C HIS A 70 15.95 19.73 4.28
N THR A 71 14.96 20.46 4.77
CA THR A 71 14.51 21.67 4.10
C THR A 71 15.71 22.62 4.06
N ALA A 72 16.27 22.80 2.85
CA ALA A 72 17.16 23.89 2.58
C ALA A 72 16.39 25.20 2.83
N THR A 73 16.86 25.90 3.86
CA THR A 73 16.77 27.32 4.22
C THR A 73 15.71 28.18 3.55
#